data_AF-A0A8K9XKW4-F1
#
_entry.id   AF-A0A8K9XKW4-F1
#
_cell.length_a   1.000
_cell.length_b   1.000
_cell.length_c   1.000
_cell.angle_alpha   90.00
_cell.angle_beta   90.00
_cell.angle_gamma   90.00
#
_symmetry.space_group_name_H-M   'P 1'
#
loop_
_entity.id
_entity.type
_entity.pdbx_description
1 polymer ?
#
loop_
_entity_poly.entity_id
_entity_poly.type
_entity_poly.pdbx_seq_one_letter_code
_entity_poly.pdbx_strand_id
1 'polypeptide(L)'
;MEFEYDGPSMKTEVPGPRSKELTKQLGEIQNVGAVHFFCNYEESRGNYLVDVDGNRMLDVYTQISSIPIGYNHPSLIKVMSNPNNMSAFVNRPALGIMPPENFPEKLAESLLSVAPSGMSRVQTMACGSCSNENAYKAMFIWYRNKERGHNIPSDEDMSSCMINQSPGCPDLSILSFMGGFHGRTMGCLATTHSKAIHKLDVPSFDWPIAPFPKLKYPLEEFTRENAQEEARCLEEVEDLIVQWRQKGRPVAGIVIEPIQAEGGDNHATPDFFKKLRNIARKHGSAFHVDEVQTGGGTTGKFWAHEHWGMDDPADIVSFSKKMLTGGFYHKDELQADKYPNLLSSARGQGTFCAIDIRDDATRNSIILKARDKGVLLGGCGDRSIRFRPALVFKEHHVHMFLNVFSDVLAEHN
;
A
#
# COMPACT_ATOMS: atom_id res chain seq x y z
N MET A 1 -28.70 24.32 9.23
CA MET A 1 -27.80 24.08 10.38
C MET A 1 -26.43 24.55 9.95
N GLU A 2 -25.78 25.38 10.76
CA GLU A 2 -24.37 25.70 10.56
C GLU A 2 -23.56 24.40 10.61
N PHE A 3 -22.60 24.28 9.69
CA PHE A 3 -21.76 23.10 9.56
C PHE A 3 -20.85 22.89 10.78
N GLU A 4 -20.49 23.98 11.46
CA GLU A 4 -19.49 23.99 12.51
C GLU A 4 -19.89 24.95 13.65
N TYR A 5 -19.24 24.81 14.81
CA TYR A 5 -19.40 25.70 15.96
C TYR A 5 -18.45 26.91 15.88
N ASP A 6 -18.76 28.00 16.61
CA ASP A 6 -17.91 29.21 16.64
C ASP A 6 -16.65 29.09 17.51
N GLY A 7 -16.57 28.09 18.38
CA GLY A 7 -15.49 28.00 19.36
C GLY A 7 -15.63 26.87 20.38
N PRO A 8 -14.53 26.54 21.11
CA PRO A 8 -14.57 25.56 22.18
C PRO A 8 -15.46 26.04 23.34
N SER A 9 -15.98 25.09 24.13
CA SER A 9 -16.83 25.36 25.29
C SER A 9 -16.62 24.27 26.34
N MET A 10 -15.92 24.60 27.42
CA MET A 10 -15.60 23.65 28.49
C MET A 10 -16.60 23.78 29.65
N LYS A 11 -17.08 22.65 30.15
CA LYS A 11 -18.00 22.52 31.30
C LYS A 11 -17.34 21.85 32.50
N THR A 12 -16.36 20.99 32.27
CA THR A 12 -15.63 20.23 33.30
C THR A 12 -14.14 20.16 32.97
N GLU A 13 -13.36 19.61 33.90
CA GLU A 13 -12.06 19.02 33.56
C GLU A 13 -12.23 17.83 32.59
N VAL A 14 -11.16 17.46 31.89
CA VAL A 14 -11.13 16.31 30.96
C VAL A 14 -10.06 15.31 31.43
N PRO A 15 -10.39 14.03 31.65
CA PRO A 15 -11.73 13.43 31.56
C PRO A 15 -12.66 13.90 32.68
N GLY A 16 -13.92 14.20 32.35
CA GLY A 16 -14.94 14.56 33.32
C GLY A 16 -15.52 13.35 34.08
N PRO A 17 -16.45 13.57 35.03
CA PRO A 17 -17.03 12.50 35.85
C PRO A 17 -17.67 11.37 35.05
N ARG A 18 -18.38 11.69 33.96
CA ARG A 18 -19.03 10.69 33.11
C ARG A 18 -18.00 9.89 32.34
N SER A 19 -16.99 10.55 31.77
CA SER A 19 -15.87 9.85 31.11
C SER A 19 -15.13 8.92 32.06
N LYS A 20 -14.84 9.36 33.30
CA LYS A 20 -14.16 8.53 34.32
C LYS A 20 -14.98 7.27 34.68
N GLU A 21 -16.30 7.42 34.84
CA GLU A 21 -17.20 6.30 35.09
C GLU A 21 -17.20 5.30 33.93
N LEU A 22 -17.29 5.76 32.68
CA LEU A 22 -17.22 4.89 31.50
C LEU A 22 -15.85 4.21 31.35
N THR A 23 -14.76 4.90 31.68
CA THR A 23 -13.41 4.32 31.70
C THR A 23 -13.31 3.19 32.72
N LYS A 24 -13.90 3.37 33.91
CA LYS A 24 -13.95 2.31 34.92
C LYS A 24 -14.72 1.08 34.42
N GLN A 25 -15.89 1.30 33.84
CA GLN A 25 -16.71 0.21 33.27
C GLN A 25 -15.97 -0.53 32.15
N LEU A 26 -15.33 0.19 31.23
CA LEU A 26 -14.54 -0.42 30.17
C LEU A 26 -13.30 -1.16 30.71
N GLY A 27 -12.73 -0.66 31.80
CA GLY A 27 -11.58 -1.24 32.50
C GLY A 27 -11.85 -2.62 33.11
N GLU A 28 -13.12 -2.99 33.32
CA GLU A 28 -13.50 -4.34 33.74
C GLU A 28 -13.39 -5.36 32.59
N ILE A 29 -13.36 -4.89 31.33
CA ILE A 29 -13.41 -5.72 30.12
C ILE A 29 -12.06 -5.74 29.40
N GLN A 30 -11.34 -4.61 29.36
CA GLN A 30 -10.07 -4.49 28.65
C GLN A 30 -9.15 -3.44 29.29
N ASN A 31 -7.89 -3.42 28.85
CA ASN A 31 -6.94 -2.39 29.26
C ASN A 31 -7.36 -1.01 28.70
N VAL A 32 -7.54 -0.05 29.60
CA VAL A 32 -7.99 1.32 29.29
C VAL A 32 -6.89 2.37 29.43
N GLY A 33 -5.62 1.98 29.62
CA GLY A 33 -4.51 2.91 29.85
C GLY A 33 -4.26 3.93 28.73
N ALA A 34 -4.79 3.68 27.53
CA ALA A 34 -4.72 4.59 26.38
C ALA A 34 -6.00 5.44 26.18
N VAL A 35 -7.06 5.23 26.97
CA VAL A 35 -8.32 5.97 26.82
C VAL A 35 -8.14 7.37 27.41
N HIS A 36 -8.34 8.41 26.59
CA HIS A 36 -8.27 9.81 27.04
C HIS A 36 -9.58 10.25 27.72
N PHE A 37 -10.71 10.07 27.05
CA PHE A 37 -12.08 10.39 27.49
C PHE A 37 -13.09 9.74 26.53
N PHE A 38 -14.38 9.77 26.87
CA PHE A 38 -15.45 9.23 26.02
C PHE A 38 -16.12 10.35 25.21
N CYS A 39 -16.45 10.07 23.95
CA CYS A 39 -16.96 11.07 23.01
C CYS A 39 -18.48 10.95 22.81
N ASN A 40 -19.14 12.08 22.58
CA ASN A 40 -20.48 12.18 22.01
C ASN A 40 -20.34 12.61 20.54
N TYR A 41 -20.27 11.62 19.65
CA TYR A 41 -20.03 11.88 18.23
C TYR A 41 -21.25 12.48 17.54
N GLU A 42 -22.46 12.22 18.02
CA GLU A 42 -23.71 12.78 17.51
C GLU A 42 -23.75 14.31 17.63
N GLU A 43 -23.13 14.86 18.69
CA GLU A 43 -22.99 16.31 18.89
C GLU A 43 -21.67 16.89 18.35
N SER A 44 -20.75 16.07 17.84
CA SER A 44 -19.50 16.58 17.26
C SER A 44 -19.74 17.15 15.86
N ARG A 45 -19.13 18.28 15.48
CA ARG A 45 -19.35 18.92 14.16
C ARG A 45 -18.12 19.67 13.67
N GLY A 46 -17.82 19.58 12.38
CA GLY A 46 -16.67 20.25 11.78
C GLY A 46 -15.36 19.83 12.49
N ASN A 47 -14.60 20.80 12.98
CA ASN A 47 -13.36 20.58 13.73
C ASN A 47 -13.58 20.41 15.24
N TYR A 48 -14.81 20.29 15.73
CA TYR A 48 -15.09 20.21 17.16
C TYR A 48 -15.55 18.81 17.59
N LEU A 49 -14.80 18.23 18.53
CA LEU A 49 -15.13 16.98 19.21
C LEU A 49 -15.84 17.31 20.53
N VAL A 50 -17.00 16.69 20.74
CA VAL A 50 -17.78 16.80 21.97
C VAL A 50 -17.57 15.55 22.81
N ASP A 51 -17.30 15.70 24.10
CA ASP A 51 -17.20 14.59 25.04
C ASP A 51 -18.55 14.28 25.74
N VAL A 52 -18.62 13.17 26.47
CA VAL A 52 -19.84 12.75 27.19
C VAL A 52 -20.16 13.63 28.40
N ASP A 53 -19.24 14.49 28.82
CA ASP A 53 -19.42 15.48 29.89
C ASP A 53 -19.91 16.84 29.33
N GLY A 54 -20.07 16.93 28.00
CA GLY A 54 -20.56 18.09 27.28
C GLY A 54 -19.51 19.16 27.04
N ASN A 55 -18.22 18.84 27.20
CA ASN A 55 -17.12 19.68 26.75
C ASN A 55 -17.04 19.64 25.23
N ARG A 56 -16.83 20.80 24.62
CA ARG A 56 -16.59 20.96 23.18
C ARG A 56 -15.18 21.47 22.95
N MET A 57 -14.36 20.69 22.27
CA MET A 57 -12.93 20.98 22.05
C MET A 57 -12.66 21.17 20.57
N LEU A 58 -11.82 22.14 20.21
CA LEU A 58 -11.23 22.20 18.88
C LEU A 58 -10.27 21.02 18.74
N ASP A 59 -10.55 20.11 17.81
CA ASP A 59 -9.79 18.90 17.59
C ASP A 59 -8.78 19.08 16.46
N VAL A 60 -7.51 19.25 16.84
CA VAL A 60 -6.36 19.30 15.94
C VAL A 60 -5.61 17.95 15.86
N TYR A 61 -6.18 16.88 16.44
CA TYR A 61 -5.63 15.52 16.39
C TYR A 61 -6.40 14.63 15.40
N THR A 62 -7.70 14.89 15.21
CA THR A 62 -8.57 14.30 14.17
C THR A 62 -8.56 12.77 14.15
N GLN A 63 -8.70 12.15 15.34
CA GLN A 63 -8.66 10.71 15.54
C GLN A 63 -7.39 10.08 14.94
N ILE A 64 -6.22 10.60 15.32
CA ILE A 64 -4.92 10.17 14.77
C ILE A 64 -4.86 10.43 13.26
N SER A 65 -5.17 11.66 12.84
CA SER A 65 -5.09 12.10 11.45
C SER A 65 -6.00 11.31 10.49
N SER A 66 -7.14 10.77 10.95
CA SER A 66 -7.99 9.88 10.16
C SER A 66 -9.34 10.45 9.72
N ILE A 67 -9.82 11.52 10.36
CA ILE A 67 -11.03 12.21 9.91
C ILE A 67 -10.66 13.20 8.78
N PRO A 68 -11.17 13.02 7.53
CA PRO A 68 -10.72 13.83 6.40
C PRO A 68 -11.39 15.20 6.30
N ILE A 69 -12.69 15.30 6.61
CA ILE A 69 -13.51 16.51 6.34
C ILE A 69 -14.37 16.93 7.54
N GLY A 70 -13.91 16.61 8.76
CA GLY A 70 -14.59 16.96 10.00
C GLY A 70 -15.76 16.04 10.39
N TYR A 71 -16.22 16.20 11.63
CA TYR A 71 -17.30 15.41 12.22
C TYR A 71 -18.66 15.78 11.63
N ASN A 72 -19.53 14.78 11.45
CA ASN A 72 -20.91 14.94 10.98
C ASN A 72 -21.06 15.82 9.73
N HIS A 73 -20.14 15.66 8.77
CA HIS A 73 -20.16 16.44 7.54
C HIS A 73 -21.48 16.26 6.77
N PRO A 74 -22.21 17.34 6.43
CA PRO A 74 -23.54 17.27 5.81
C PRO A 74 -23.60 16.42 4.55
N SER A 75 -22.56 16.49 3.70
CA SER A 75 -22.49 15.64 2.50
C SER A 75 -22.37 14.15 2.82
N LEU A 76 -21.66 13.76 3.87
CA LEU A 76 -21.58 12.36 4.29
C LEU A 76 -22.91 11.89 4.88
N ILE A 77 -23.56 12.72 5.73
CA ILE A 77 -24.90 12.44 6.25
C ILE A 77 -25.90 12.24 5.09
N LYS A 78 -25.83 13.05 4.03
CA LYS A 78 -26.66 12.91 2.84
C LYS A 78 -26.41 11.58 2.11
N VAL A 79 -25.17 11.11 2.05
CA VAL A 79 -24.83 9.79 1.48
C VAL A 79 -25.39 8.66 2.36
N MET A 80 -25.23 8.75 3.68
CA MET A 80 -25.68 7.72 4.63
C MET A 80 -27.21 7.63 4.73
N SER A 81 -27.91 8.76 4.57
CA SER A 81 -29.38 8.83 4.65
C SER A 81 -30.10 8.53 3.33
N ASN A 82 -29.37 8.38 2.21
CA ASN A 82 -29.96 8.03 0.94
C ASN A 82 -30.38 6.54 0.93
N PRO A 83 -31.69 6.22 0.76
CA PRO A 83 -32.16 4.84 0.77
C PRO A 83 -31.51 3.95 -0.29
N ASN A 84 -31.08 4.51 -1.42
CA ASN A 84 -30.40 3.76 -2.49
C ASN A 84 -29.03 3.21 -2.06
N ASN A 85 -28.43 3.76 -1.01
CA ASN A 85 -27.13 3.30 -0.50
C ASN A 85 -27.26 2.21 0.58
N MET A 86 -28.48 1.89 1.03
CA MET A 86 -28.71 0.97 2.15
C MET A 86 -28.01 -0.38 1.97
N SER A 87 -28.11 -0.96 0.76
CA SER A 87 -27.49 -2.25 0.44
C SER A 87 -25.98 -2.25 0.69
N ALA A 88 -25.29 -1.14 0.39
CA ALA A 88 -23.84 -1.03 0.57
C ALA A 88 -23.40 -1.09 2.05
N PHE A 89 -24.29 -0.73 2.99
CA PHE A 89 -23.98 -0.74 4.42
C PHE A 89 -24.27 -2.09 5.10
N VAL A 90 -25.26 -2.84 4.61
CA VAL A 90 -25.70 -4.10 5.24
C VAL A 90 -25.17 -5.35 4.52
N ASN A 91 -24.79 -5.24 3.24
CA ASN A 91 -24.26 -6.35 2.46
C ASN A 91 -22.78 -6.14 2.17
N ARG A 92 -21.89 -6.72 3.00
CA ARG A 92 -20.43 -6.62 2.82
C ARG A 92 -19.92 -7.78 1.95
N PRO A 93 -19.51 -7.54 0.70
CA PRO A 93 -19.07 -8.59 -0.21
C PRO A 93 -17.63 -9.05 0.06
N ALA A 94 -17.31 -10.27 -0.37
CA ALA A 94 -15.93 -10.68 -0.60
C ALA A 94 -15.44 -10.07 -1.93
N LEU A 95 -14.92 -8.83 -1.87
CA LEU A 95 -14.61 -8.00 -3.06
C LEU A 95 -13.68 -8.66 -4.09
N GLY A 96 -12.80 -9.57 -3.66
CA GLY A 96 -11.89 -10.27 -4.57
C GLY A 96 -12.54 -11.35 -5.45
N ILE A 97 -13.78 -11.74 -5.16
CA ILE A 97 -14.49 -12.82 -5.88
C ILE A 97 -15.90 -12.42 -6.33
N MET A 98 -16.60 -11.59 -5.57
CA MET A 98 -17.98 -11.17 -5.84
C MET A 98 -18.14 -9.67 -5.61
N PRO A 99 -17.47 -8.81 -6.42
CA PRO A 99 -17.62 -7.37 -6.30
C PRO A 99 -19.05 -6.93 -6.70
N PRO A 100 -19.57 -5.84 -6.11
CA PRO A 100 -20.82 -5.24 -6.56
C PRO A 100 -20.66 -4.59 -7.93
N GLU A 101 -21.77 -4.44 -8.65
CA GLU A 101 -21.81 -3.93 -10.03
C GLU A 101 -21.06 -2.60 -10.21
N ASN A 102 -21.24 -1.66 -9.28
CA ASN A 102 -20.66 -0.32 -9.34
C ASN A 102 -19.23 -0.22 -8.79
N PHE A 103 -18.57 -1.34 -8.43
CA PHE A 103 -17.25 -1.30 -7.81
C PHE A 103 -16.18 -0.63 -8.70
N PRO A 104 -16.05 -0.95 -10.00
CA PRO A 104 -15.07 -0.29 -10.87
C PRO A 104 -15.30 1.22 -10.99
N GLU A 105 -16.55 1.64 -11.14
CA GLU A 105 -16.93 3.06 -11.25
C GLU A 105 -16.63 3.81 -9.95
N LYS A 106 -16.94 3.21 -8.79
CA LYS A 106 -16.63 3.82 -7.49
C LYS A 106 -15.13 3.94 -7.24
N LEU A 107 -14.32 2.99 -7.70
CA LEU A 107 -12.86 3.11 -7.67
C LEU A 107 -12.37 4.22 -8.60
N ALA A 108 -12.94 4.34 -9.81
CA ALA A 108 -12.65 5.40 -10.76
C ALA A 108 -12.94 6.80 -10.19
N GLU A 109 -14.12 6.99 -9.61
CA GLU A 109 -14.58 8.25 -9.02
C GLU A 109 -13.84 8.65 -7.73
N SER A 110 -13.20 7.70 -7.06
CA SER A 110 -12.50 7.92 -5.78
C SER A 110 -11.00 7.73 -5.93
N LEU A 111 -10.49 6.53 -5.66
CA LEU A 111 -9.06 6.22 -5.56
C LEU A 111 -8.31 6.50 -6.87
N LEU A 112 -8.82 6.05 -8.02
CA LEU A 112 -8.10 6.25 -9.29
C LEU A 112 -8.12 7.71 -9.77
N SER A 113 -9.07 8.54 -9.32
CA SER A 113 -9.09 9.98 -9.61
C SER A 113 -7.91 10.74 -8.98
N VAL A 114 -7.27 10.12 -7.99
CA VAL A 114 -6.12 10.65 -7.25
C VAL A 114 -4.92 9.69 -7.33
N ALA A 115 -4.83 8.87 -8.38
CA ALA A 115 -3.72 7.92 -8.52
C ALA A 115 -2.36 8.67 -8.60
N PRO A 116 -1.31 8.22 -7.86
CA PRO A 116 0.04 8.77 -7.99
C PRO A 116 0.61 8.65 -9.42
N SER A 117 1.53 9.55 -9.77
CA SER A 117 2.21 9.51 -11.07
C SER A 117 2.86 8.15 -11.33
N GLY A 118 2.64 7.60 -12.54
CA GLY A 118 3.20 6.31 -12.95
C GLY A 118 2.48 5.08 -12.38
N MET A 119 1.40 5.25 -11.63
CA MET A 119 0.63 4.14 -11.05
C MET A 119 -0.82 4.15 -11.56
N SER A 120 -1.20 3.13 -12.32
CA SER A 120 -2.55 2.99 -12.90
C SER A 120 -3.42 1.98 -12.15
N ARG A 121 -2.87 1.29 -11.14
CA ARG A 121 -3.52 0.20 -10.42
C ARG A 121 -3.61 0.49 -8.94
N VAL A 122 -4.68 0.01 -8.33
CA VAL A 122 -4.92 0.09 -6.89
C VAL A 122 -5.46 -1.23 -6.37
N GLN A 123 -4.94 -1.67 -5.24
CA GLN A 123 -5.47 -2.81 -4.49
C GLN A 123 -6.04 -2.29 -3.17
N THR A 124 -7.33 -2.50 -2.93
CA THR A 124 -8.00 -2.06 -1.69
C THR A 124 -7.73 -3.01 -0.53
N MET A 125 -7.58 -2.43 0.66
CA MET A 125 -7.36 -3.10 1.95
C MET A 125 -8.23 -2.42 3.03
N ALA A 126 -8.28 -2.99 4.23
CA ALA A 126 -9.13 -2.44 5.30
C ALA A 126 -8.43 -1.39 6.17
N CYS A 127 -7.10 -1.44 6.30
CA CYS A 127 -6.34 -0.52 7.14
C CYS A 127 -4.89 -0.38 6.65
N GLY A 128 -4.12 0.52 7.27
CA GLY A 128 -2.73 0.78 6.91
C GLY A 128 -1.82 -0.44 7.10
N SER A 129 -2.01 -1.23 8.16
CA SER A 129 -1.16 -2.42 8.39
C SER A 129 -1.34 -3.48 7.31
N CYS A 130 -2.59 -3.86 6.96
CA CYS A 130 -2.76 -4.82 5.87
C CYS A 130 -2.44 -4.24 4.49
N SER A 131 -2.47 -2.92 4.33
CA SER A 131 -1.95 -2.24 3.13
C SER A 131 -0.43 -2.46 2.99
N ASN A 132 0.32 -2.20 4.06
CA ASN A 132 1.77 -2.38 4.09
C ASN A 132 2.18 -3.87 4.01
N GLU A 133 1.55 -4.78 4.76
CA GLU A 133 1.83 -6.21 4.67
C GLU A 133 1.65 -6.75 3.24
N ASN A 134 0.59 -6.33 2.54
CA ASN A 134 0.35 -6.78 1.17
C ASN A 134 1.27 -6.08 0.15
N ALA A 135 1.66 -4.83 0.40
CA ALA A 135 2.73 -4.18 -0.36
C ALA A 135 4.05 -4.95 -0.23
N TYR A 136 4.42 -5.38 0.99
CA TYR A 136 5.62 -6.19 1.22
C TYR A 136 5.57 -7.50 0.44
N LYS A 137 4.44 -8.22 0.50
CA LYS A 137 4.24 -9.44 -0.30
C LYS A 137 4.35 -9.17 -1.80
N ALA A 138 3.79 -8.07 -2.31
CA ALA A 138 3.91 -7.71 -3.72
C ALA A 138 5.38 -7.47 -4.10
N MET A 139 6.16 -6.78 -3.26
CA MET A 139 7.61 -6.60 -3.47
C MET A 139 8.38 -7.92 -3.44
N PHE A 140 8.09 -8.83 -2.50
CA PHE A 140 8.73 -10.14 -2.44
C PHE A 140 8.42 -11.01 -3.65
N ILE A 141 7.16 -11.04 -4.08
CA ILE A 141 6.72 -11.79 -5.27
C ILE A 141 7.39 -11.22 -6.52
N TRP A 142 7.36 -9.89 -6.70
CA TRP A 142 8.03 -9.20 -7.79
C TRP A 142 9.53 -9.52 -7.84
N TYR A 143 10.22 -9.44 -6.69
CA TYR A 143 11.65 -9.72 -6.61
C TYR A 143 11.97 -11.17 -6.97
N ARG A 144 11.21 -12.15 -6.46
CA ARG A 144 11.40 -13.57 -6.83
C ARG A 144 11.05 -13.85 -8.29
N ASN A 145 10.05 -13.18 -8.85
CA ASN A 145 9.72 -13.31 -10.27
C ASN A 145 10.84 -12.79 -11.16
N LYS A 146 11.48 -11.68 -10.77
CA LYS A 146 12.67 -11.16 -11.45
C LYS A 146 13.84 -12.14 -11.40
N GLU A 147 14.13 -12.75 -10.24
CA GLU A 147 15.20 -13.75 -10.09
C GLU A 147 14.92 -15.03 -10.90
N ARG A 148 13.66 -15.48 -10.92
CA ARG A 148 13.25 -16.66 -11.71
C ARG A 148 13.12 -16.37 -13.21
N GLY A 149 13.17 -15.11 -13.64
CA GLY A 149 12.92 -14.71 -15.03
C GLY A 149 11.48 -14.98 -15.50
N HIS A 150 10.49 -14.83 -14.62
CA HIS A 150 9.07 -15.14 -14.85
C HIS A 150 8.79 -16.60 -15.25
N ASN A 151 9.66 -17.52 -14.85
CA ASN A 151 9.37 -18.95 -14.90
C ASN A 151 8.40 -19.36 -13.80
N ILE A 152 7.66 -20.45 -14.05
CA ILE A 152 6.76 -21.08 -13.08
C ILE A 152 7.58 -21.54 -11.85
N PRO A 153 7.08 -21.39 -10.60
CA PRO A 153 7.71 -21.95 -9.41
C PRO A 153 7.97 -23.46 -9.55
N SER A 154 9.07 -23.95 -8.97
CA SER A 154 9.40 -25.39 -9.01
C SER A 154 8.55 -26.21 -8.04
N ASP A 155 8.52 -27.53 -8.20
CA ASP A 155 7.87 -28.43 -7.23
C ASP A 155 8.48 -28.31 -5.82
N GLU A 156 9.78 -28.00 -5.74
CA GLU A 156 10.49 -27.72 -4.49
C GLU A 156 10.04 -26.38 -3.88
N ASP A 157 9.88 -25.32 -4.69
CA ASP A 157 9.30 -24.04 -4.23
C ASP A 157 7.89 -24.31 -3.63
N MET A 158 7.06 -25.07 -4.35
CA MET A 158 5.68 -25.34 -3.95
C MET A 158 5.56 -26.22 -2.69
N SER A 159 6.43 -27.22 -2.52
CA SER A 159 6.39 -28.12 -1.36
C SER A 159 7.02 -27.48 -0.12
N SER A 160 8.15 -26.79 -0.25
CA SER A 160 8.85 -26.13 0.86
C SER A 160 8.09 -24.93 1.41
N CYS A 161 7.36 -24.16 0.58
CA CYS A 161 6.59 -23.01 1.07
C CYS A 161 5.47 -23.41 2.04
N MET A 162 4.88 -24.60 1.87
CA MET A 162 3.80 -25.09 2.73
C MET A 162 4.24 -25.42 4.15
N ILE A 163 5.55 -25.55 4.38
CA ILE A 163 6.16 -25.86 5.68
C ILE A 163 7.12 -24.76 6.15
N ASN A 164 6.99 -23.55 5.60
CA ASN A 164 7.79 -22.36 5.96
C ASN A 164 9.31 -22.52 5.73
N GLN A 165 9.71 -23.26 4.68
CA GLN A 165 11.11 -23.50 4.35
C GLN A 165 11.49 -22.93 2.98
N SER A 166 12.78 -22.66 2.79
CA SER A 166 13.35 -22.33 1.49
C SER A 166 13.39 -23.56 0.57
N PRO A 167 13.38 -23.39 -0.77
CA PRO A 167 13.37 -22.11 -1.51
C PRO A 167 12.00 -21.42 -1.61
N GLY A 168 10.90 -22.10 -1.25
CA GLY A 168 9.54 -21.60 -1.37
C GLY A 168 9.22 -20.40 -0.48
N CYS A 169 9.76 -20.38 0.74
CA CYS A 169 9.81 -19.21 1.61
C CYS A 169 11.24 -18.62 1.57
N PRO A 170 11.47 -17.54 0.80
CA PRO A 170 12.80 -16.95 0.72
C PRO A 170 13.13 -16.11 1.94
N ASP A 171 14.41 -15.99 2.24
CA ASP A 171 14.92 -15.10 3.27
C ASP A 171 15.19 -13.69 2.73
N LEU A 172 14.19 -13.08 2.09
CA LEU A 172 14.27 -11.69 1.63
C LEU A 172 14.12 -10.71 2.79
N SER A 173 14.56 -9.47 2.58
CA SER A 173 14.41 -8.39 3.55
C SER A 173 13.73 -7.14 3.00
N ILE A 174 13.11 -6.37 3.89
CA ILE A 174 12.64 -5.01 3.63
C ILE A 174 13.50 -4.05 4.45
N LEU A 175 14.14 -3.09 3.79
CA LEU A 175 14.87 -2.02 4.47
C LEU A 175 13.88 -0.98 4.99
N SER A 176 14.04 -0.59 6.25
CA SER A 176 13.22 0.42 6.92
C SER A 176 14.09 1.42 7.66
N PHE A 177 13.50 2.47 8.23
CA PHE A 177 14.23 3.56 8.86
C PHE A 177 13.96 3.66 10.35
N MET A 178 15.00 3.94 11.15
CA MET A 178 14.86 4.30 12.55
C MET A 178 13.86 5.47 12.70
N GLY A 179 12.96 5.40 13.68
CA GLY A 179 11.85 6.33 13.83
C GLY A 179 10.58 5.97 13.05
N GLY A 180 10.64 5.10 12.04
CA GLY A 180 9.49 4.79 11.18
C GLY A 180 8.32 4.10 11.92
N PHE A 181 7.10 4.26 11.42
CA PHE A 181 5.92 3.53 11.89
C PHE A 181 5.03 3.07 10.74
N HIS A 182 5.01 1.76 10.49
CA HIS A 182 4.32 1.15 9.35
C HIS A 182 3.19 0.20 9.78
N GLY A 183 2.87 0.13 11.07
CA GLY A 183 1.79 -0.70 11.63
C GLY A 183 2.26 -1.63 12.74
N ARG A 184 1.35 -2.52 13.16
CA ARG A 184 1.58 -3.37 14.36
C ARG A 184 1.37 -4.87 14.13
N THR A 185 0.97 -5.30 12.94
CA THR A 185 1.07 -6.71 12.53
C THR A 185 2.54 -7.10 12.39
N MET A 186 2.91 -8.38 12.50
CA MET A 186 4.31 -8.78 12.69
C MET A 186 5.27 -8.30 11.58
N GLY A 187 4.87 -8.30 10.30
CA GLY A 187 5.70 -7.79 9.21
C GLY A 187 5.83 -6.26 9.25
N CYS A 188 4.73 -5.55 9.47
CA CYS A 188 4.73 -4.10 9.71
C CYS A 188 5.54 -3.70 10.95
N LEU A 189 5.53 -4.54 11.99
CA LEU A 189 6.21 -4.24 13.24
C LEU A 189 7.73 -4.39 13.11
N ALA A 190 8.20 -5.33 12.28
CA ALA A 190 9.62 -5.47 11.97
C ALA A 190 10.19 -4.23 11.27
N THR A 191 9.36 -3.52 10.50
CA THR A 191 9.73 -2.26 9.83
C THR A 191 9.41 -0.99 10.64
N THR A 192 8.72 -1.12 11.78
CA THR A 192 8.41 -0.01 12.69
C THR A 192 9.52 0.15 13.74
N HIS A 193 10.02 1.36 13.98
CA HIS A 193 11.09 1.67 14.94
C HIS A 193 10.81 2.95 15.73
N SER A 194 9.55 3.14 16.14
CA SER A 194 9.05 4.37 16.79
C SER A 194 9.29 4.42 18.30
N LYS A 195 8.76 3.45 19.06
CA LYS A 195 8.81 3.41 20.53
C LYS A 195 9.03 1.98 21.02
N ALA A 196 9.81 1.82 22.09
CA ALA A 196 10.12 0.49 22.65
C ALA A 196 8.85 -0.31 23.03
N ILE A 197 7.85 0.36 23.63
CA ILE A 197 6.58 -0.28 24.05
C ILE A 197 5.77 -0.85 22.88
N HIS A 198 6.04 -0.41 21.64
CA HIS A 198 5.39 -0.99 20.47
C HIS A 198 6.02 -2.33 20.06
N LYS A 199 7.29 -2.57 20.40
CA LYS A 199 8.09 -3.70 19.88
C LYS A 199 8.49 -4.73 20.92
N LEU A 200 8.60 -4.32 22.18
CA LEU A 200 9.05 -5.18 23.28
C LEU A 200 8.20 -6.46 23.34
N ASP A 201 8.84 -7.60 23.59
CA ASP A 201 8.24 -8.93 23.74
C ASP A 201 7.56 -9.52 22.48
N VAL A 202 7.71 -8.90 21.30
CA VAL A 202 7.18 -9.43 20.03
C VAL A 202 8.32 -9.97 19.15
N PRO A 203 8.24 -11.22 18.63
CA PRO A 203 9.20 -11.72 17.65
C PRO A 203 9.29 -10.82 16.42
N SER A 204 10.49 -10.67 15.87
CA SER A 204 10.75 -9.81 14.72
C SER A 204 11.55 -10.55 13.64
N PHE A 205 11.60 -9.95 12.46
CA PHE A 205 12.53 -10.31 11.40
C PHE A 205 13.83 -9.54 11.61
N ASP A 206 14.96 -10.22 11.46
CA ASP A 206 16.25 -9.55 11.29
C ASP A 206 16.27 -9.02 9.86
N TRP A 207 16.08 -7.70 9.69
CA TRP A 207 16.03 -6.93 8.43
C TRP A 207 16.83 -5.62 8.59
N PRO A 208 17.31 -4.98 7.51
CA PRO A 208 18.10 -3.75 7.60
C PRO A 208 17.30 -2.58 8.15
N ILE A 209 17.94 -1.81 9.04
CA ILE A 209 17.39 -0.59 9.63
C ILE A 209 18.39 0.54 9.38
N ALA A 210 18.05 1.45 8.49
CA ALA A 210 18.86 2.63 8.19
C ALA A 210 18.52 3.80 9.14
N PRO A 211 19.43 4.75 9.39
CA PRO A 211 19.09 5.99 10.08
C PRO A 211 18.22 6.89 9.20
N PHE A 212 17.20 7.52 9.77
CA PHE A 212 16.51 8.66 9.15
C PHE A 212 17.23 9.97 9.53
N PRO A 213 17.37 10.94 8.61
CA PRO A 213 18.08 12.19 8.89
C PRO A 213 17.49 12.96 10.08
N LYS A 214 18.36 13.42 10.98
CA LYS A 214 17.96 14.33 12.08
C LYS A 214 18.38 15.76 11.77
N LEU A 215 17.50 16.51 11.13
CA LEU A 215 17.76 17.91 10.78
C LEU A 215 17.90 18.79 12.02
N LYS A 216 18.84 19.73 11.96
CA LYS A 216 18.99 20.82 12.93
C LYS A 216 18.22 22.05 12.47
N TYR A 217 17.71 22.80 13.45
CA TYR A 217 16.85 23.97 13.26
C TYR A 217 17.41 25.19 14.01
N PRO A 218 17.20 26.43 13.52
CA PRO A 218 16.50 26.80 12.28
C PRO A 218 17.22 26.32 11.00
N LEU A 219 16.46 25.91 9.97
CA LEU A 219 17.03 25.20 8.80
C LEU A 219 18.07 26.02 8.05
N GLU A 220 17.86 27.33 7.96
CA GLU A 220 18.70 28.28 7.23
C GLU A 220 20.11 28.35 7.84
N GLU A 221 20.23 28.18 9.16
CA GLU A 221 21.49 28.24 9.91
C GLU A 221 22.31 26.95 9.79
N PHE A 222 21.66 25.80 9.52
CA PHE A 222 22.28 24.47 9.52
C PHE A 222 22.28 23.81 8.14
N THR A 223 22.21 24.60 7.06
CA THR A 223 22.14 24.08 5.67
C THR A 223 23.21 23.05 5.36
N ARG A 224 24.47 23.30 5.76
CA ARG A 224 25.61 22.41 5.48
C ARG A 224 25.54 21.13 6.32
N GLU A 225 25.28 21.26 7.61
CA GLU A 225 25.18 20.15 8.57
C GLU A 225 24.03 19.21 8.20
N ASN A 226 22.89 19.77 7.78
CA ASN A 226 21.73 19.01 7.33
C ASN A 226 22.01 18.25 6.02
N ALA A 227 22.68 18.89 5.05
CA ALA A 227 23.10 18.21 3.82
C ALA A 227 24.09 17.06 4.08
N GLN A 228 25.01 17.23 5.04
CA GLN A 228 25.95 16.18 5.45
C GLN A 228 25.24 15.01 6.15
N GLU A 229 24.28 15.30 7.02
CA GLU A 229 23.49 14.27 7.70
C GLU A 229 22.64 13.45 6.72
N GLU A 230 21.97 14.10 5.78
CA GLU A 230 21.21 13.41 4.72
C GLU A 230 22.12 12.56 3.84
N ALA A 231 23.29 13.06 3.46
CA ALA A 231 24.27 12.32 2.67
C ALA A 231 24.76 11.06 3.42
N ARG A 232 25.12 11.19 4.70
CA ARG A 232 25.54 10.07 5.55
C ARG A 232 24.45 9.00 5.64
N CYS A 233 23.20 9.40 5.87
CA CYS A 233 22.07 8.47 5.90
C CYS A 233 21.90 7.71 4.57
N LEU A 234 22.06 8.39 3.43
CA LEU A 234 21.95 7.76 2.11
C LEU A 234 23.10 6.76 1.83
N GLU A 235 24.33 7.10 2.23
CA GLU A 235 25.48 6.19 2.15
C GLU A 235 25.23 4.91 2.98
N GLU A 236 24.74 5.06 4.21
CA GLU A 236 24.41 3.90 5.07
C GLU A 236 23.28 3.03 4.51
N VAL A 237 22.28 3.61 3.83
CA VAL A 237 21.26 2.82 3.12
C VAL A 237 21.91 1.95 2.05
N GLU A 238 22.78 2.53 1.23
CA GLU A 238 23.45 1.81 0.15
C GLU A 238 24.38 0.70 0.69
N ASP A 239 25.13 0.98 1.76
CA ASP A 239 25.95 -0.01 2.46
C ASP A 239 25.12 -1.17 3.01
N LEU A 240 23.98 -0.89 3.66
CA LEU A 240 23.08 -1.91 4.17
C LEU A 240 22.56 -2.81 3.06
N ILE A 241 22.16 -2.26 1.90
CA ILE A 241 21.67 -3.07 0.78
C ILE A 241 22.76 -4.06 0.31
N VAL A 242 24.01 -3.60 0.20
CA VAL A 242 25.14 -4.46 -0.20
C VAL A 242 25.43 -5.53 0.86
N GLN A 243 25.50 -5.14 2.14
CA GLN A 243 25.77 -6.06 3.25
C GLN A 243 24.70 -7.16 3.34
N TRP A 244 23.43 -6.80 3.19
CA TRP A 244 22.32 -7.76 3.29
C TRP A 244 22.26 -8.73 2.12
N ARG A 245 22.60 -8.29 0.91
CA ARG A 245 22.80 -9.19 -0.23
C ARG A 245 23.94 -10.20 0.04
N GLN A 246 25.05 -9.76 0.62
CA GLN A 246 26.17 -10.66 0.96
C GLN A 246 25.82 -11.68 2.06
N LYS A 247 24.88 -11.35 2.95
CA LYS A 247 24.34 -12.29 3.95
C LYS A 247 23.39 -13.34 3.38
N GLY A 248 23.11 -13.31 2.08
CA GLY A 248 22.10 -14.18 1.45
C GLY A 248 20.66 -13.72 1.71
N ARG A 249 20.48 -12.47 2.17
CA ARG A 249 19.19 -11.91 2.60
C ARG A 249 18.84 -10.63 1.85
N PRO A 250 18.79 -10.66 0.50
CA PRO A 250 18.76 -9.45 -0.31
C PRO A 250 17.54 -8.57 -0.01
N VAL A 251 17.74 -7.26 -0.13
CA VAL A 251 16.71 -6.25 0.09
C VAL A 251 15.77 -6.20 -1.11
N ALA A 252 14.57 -6.76 -0.96
CA ALA A 252 13.56 -6.77 -2.01
C ALA A 252 12.88 -5.41 -2.18
N GLY A 253 12.78 -4.63 -1.09
CA GLY A 253 12.19 -3.30 -1.12
C GLY A 253 12.64 -2.41 0.04
N ILE A 254 12.40 -1.13 -0.12
CA ILE A 254 12.63 -0.08 0.88
C ILE A 254 11.28 0.55 1.21
N VAL A 255 10.91 0.61 2.49
CA VAL A 255 9.71 1.31 2.96
C VAL A 255 10.08 2.60 3.68
N ILE A 256 9.39 3.70 3.36
CA ILE A 256 9.63 5.01 3.98
C ILE A 256 8.37 5.88 4.04
N GLU A 257 8.20 6.64 5.12
CA GLU A 257 7.21 7.74 5.22
C GLU A 257 7.80 9.03 4.63
N PRO A 258 7.04 9.84 3.86
CA PRO A 258 7.50 11.16 3.42
C PRO A 258 7.83 12.13 4.56
N ILE A 259 7.15 11.97 5.70
CA ILE A 259 7.42 12.63 6.97
C ILE A 259 7.14 11.56 8.04
N GLN A 260 8.12 11.20 8.86
CA GLN A 260 7.89 10.19 9.90
C GLN A 260 6.99 10.75 10.99
N ALA A 261 5.82 10.17 11.21
CA ALA A 261 4.86 10.71 12.16
C ALA A 261 5.14 10.25 13.60
N GLU A 262 4.80 8.99 13.94
CA GLU A 262 4.89 8.46 15.30
C GLU A 262 6.32 8.47 15.89
N GLY A 263 7.34 8.52 15.02
CA GLY A 263 8.75 8.66 15.36
C GLY A 263 9.17 10.05 15.82
N GLY A 264 8.29 11.05 15.75
CA GLY A 264 8.53 12.42 16.21
C GLY A 264 8.58 13.46 15.10
N ASP A 265 7.68 13.39 14.12
CA ASP A 265 7.54 14.38 13.04
C ASP A 265 8.90 14.69 12.36
N ASN A 266 9.65 13.65 12.00
CA ASN A 266 10.97 13.80 11.39
C ASN A 266 10.83 14.12 9.89
N HIS A 267 11.38 15.26 9.48
CA HIS A 267 11.42 15.72 8.09
C HIS A 267 12.78 15.45 7.45
N ALA A 268 12.79 15.32 6.12
CA ALA A 268 13.97 15.37 5.28
C ALA A 268 13.65 16.22 4.02
N THR A 269 14.68 16.70 3.33
CA THR A 269 14.50 17.50 2.13
C THR A 269 13.96 16.66 0.96
N PRO A 270 13.25 17.26 -0.01
CA PRO A 270 12.89 16.57 -1.25
C PRO A 270 14.09 15.94 -1.99
N ASP A 271 15.29 16.50 -1.85
CA ASP A 271 16.51 15.97 -2.47
C ASP A 271 16.93 14.63 -1.84
N PHE A 272 16.79 14.48 -0.53
CA PHE A 272 17.01 13.19 0.15
C PHE A 272 16.13 12.08 -0.44
N PHE A 273 14.82 12.31 -0.58
CA PHE A 273 13.90 11.30 -1.11
C PHE A 273 14.17 10.97 -2.58
N LYS A 274 14.52 11.97 -3.41
CA LYS A 274 14.94 11.75 -4.81
C LYS A 274 16.15 10.84 -4.90
N LYS A 275 17.18 11.11 -4.09
CA LYS A 275 18.40 10.30 -4.04
C LYS A 275 18.11 8.90 -3.54
N LEU A 276 17.30 8.77 -2.49
CA LEU A 276 16.88 7.47 -1.95
C LEU A 276 16.11 6.63 -2.99
N ARG A 277 15.16 7.24 -3.72
CA ARG A 277 14.45 6.60 -4.83
C ARG A 277 15.43 6.08 -5.90
N ASN A 278 16.46 6.86 -6.23
CA ASN A 278 17.49 6.46 -7.18
C ASN A 278 18.37 5.32 -6.66
N ILE A 279 18.69 5.29 -5.37
CA ILE A 279 19.41 4.16 -4.72
C ILE A 279 18.58 2.88 -4.84
N ALA A 280 17.29 2.92 -4.49
CA ALA A 280 16.39 1.76 -4.62
C ALA A 280 16.42 1.19 -6.05
N ARG A 281 16.27 2.07 -7.05
CA ARG A 281 16.32 1.69 -8.48
C ARG A 281 17.67 1.09 -8.87
N LYS A 282 18.78 1.70 -8.46
CA LYS A 282 20.16 1.24 -8.74
C LYS A 282 20.39 -0.20 -8.28
N HIS A 283 19.85 -0.57 -7.12
CA HIS A 283 20.04 -1.90 -6.53
C HIS A 283 18.98 -2.92 -6.90
N GLY A 284 17.94 -2.49 -7.63
CA GLY A 284 16.82 -3.33 -8.03
C GLY A 284 15.90 -3.69 -6.87
N SER A 285 15.78 -2.81 -5.87
CA SER A 285 14.81 -2.90 -4.77
C SER A 285 13.59 -2.03 -5.09
N ALA A 286 12.39 -2.53 -4.80
CA ALA A 286 11.18 -1.74 -4.95
C ALA A 286 11.15 -0.58 -3.94
N PHE A 287 10.64 0.59 -4.36
CA PHE A 287 10.50 1.75 -3.49
C PHE A 287 9.05 1.93 -3.06
N HIS A 288 8.78 1.70 -1.78
CA HIS A 288 7.46 1.76 -1.16
C HIS A 288 7.36 3.02 -0.29
N VAL A 289 6.48 3.94 -0.68
CA VAL A 289 6.17 5.14 0.07
C VAL A 289 4.91 4.91 0.91
N ASP A 290 5.03 5.02 2.22
CA ASP A 290 3.93 4.89 3.17
C ASP A 290 3.26 6.26 3.39
N GLU A 291 2.12 6.46 2.73
CA GLU A 291 1.30 7.66 2.84
C GLU A 291 0.04 7.42 3.68
N VAL A 292 0.07 6.40 4.56
CA VAL A 292 -1.03 6.13 5.50
C VAL A 292 -1.37 7.36 6.34
N GLN A 293 -0.38 8.18 6.72
CA GLN A 293 -0.62 9.37 7.55
C GLN A 293 -0.44 10.70 6.82
N THR A 294 0.48 10.77 5.85
CA THR A 294 0.77 12.00 5.11
C THR A 294 -0.20 12.24 3.94
N GLY A 295 -0.85 11.18 3.46
CA GLY A 295 -1.81 11.24 2.36
C GLY A 295 -3.15 11.86 2.76
N GLY A 296 -3.85 12.40 1.76
CA GLY A 296 -5.18 13.00 1.94
C GLY A 296 -5.15 14.53 2.12
N GLY A 297 -4.10 15.21 1.64
CA GLY A 297 -4.15 16.66 1.41
C GLY A 297 -3.49 17.56 2.45
N THR A 298 -3.13 17.06 3.63
CA THR A 298 -2.72 17.92 4.77
C THR A 298 -1.40 18.66 4.54
N THR A 299 -0.56 18.19 3.63
CA THR A 299 0.71 18.84 3.25
C THR A 299 0.54 19.90 2.14
N GLY A 300 -0.69 20.21 1.73
CA GLY A 300 -1.00 21.12 0.62
C GLY A 300 -1.00 20.44 -0.77
N LYS A 301 -0.71 19.14 -0.83
CA LYS A 301 -0.85 18.25 -1.99
C LYS A 301 -1.57 16.98 -1.57
N PHE A 302 -2.22 16.28 -2.50
CA PHE A 302 -3.02 15.11 -2.15
C PHE A 302 -2.14 14.02 -1.52
N TRP A 303 -1.01 13.74 -2.16
CA TRP A 303 0.07 12.92 -1.62
C TRP A 303 1.30 13.76 -1.31
N ALA A 304 1.94 13.53 -0.17
CA ALA A 304 3.11 14.31 0.24
C ALA A 304 4.32 14.11 -0.68
N HIS A 305 4.49 12.91 -1.26
CA HIS A 305 5.59 12.65 -2.19
C HIS A 305 5.53 13.48 -3.47
N GLU A 306 4.38 14.08 -3.81
CA GLU A 306 4.28 14.99 -4.95
C GLU A 306 5.18 16.23 -4.78
N HIS A 307 5.53 16.61 -3.54
CA HIS A 307 6.51 17.68 -3.27
C HIS A 307 7.93 17.34 -3.74
N TRP A 308 8.21 16.07 -4.04
CA TRP A 308 9.47 15.68 -4.65
C TRP A 308 9.54 16.09 -6.12
N GLY A 309 8.41 16.28 -6.83
CA GLY A 309 8.43 16.68 -8.23
C GLY A 309 9.16 15.66 -9.12
N MET A 310 8.83 14.37 -8.93
CA MET A 310 9.34 13.26 -9.73
C MET A 310 8.20 12.63 -10.53
N ASP A 311 8.44 12.29 -11.80
CA ASP A 311 7.49 11.53 -12.62
C ASP A 311 7.39 10.06 -12.18
N ASP A 312 8.49 9.52 -11.61
CA ASP A 312 8.61 8.17 -11.05
C ASP A 312 8.98 8.23 -9.56
N PRO A 313 8.05 8.66 -8.68
CA PRO A 313 8.33 8.89 -7.27
C PRO A 313 8.45 7.60 -6.46
N ALA A 314 7.79 6.52 -6.89
CA ALA A 314 7.71 5.26 -6.16
C ALA A 314 7.31 4.09 -7.07
N ASP A 315 7.46 2.87 -6.55
CA ASP A 315 6.93 1.64 -7.15
C ASP A 315 5.62 1.21 -6.48
N ILE A 316 5.47 1.52 -5.18
CA ILE A 316 4.24 1.32 -4.39
C ILE A 316 3.96 2.58 -3.54
N VAL A 317 2.70 2.98 -3.43
CA VAL A 317 2.22 3.97 -2.44
C VAL A 317 1.09 3.38 -1.61
N SER A 318 1.28 3.19 -0.31
CA SER A 318 0.21 2.71 0.58
C SER A 318 -0.54 3.86 1.25
N PHE A 319 -1.81 3.64 1.57
CA PHE A 319 -2.68 4.65 2.17
C PHE A 319 -3.74 4.03 3.10
N SER A 320 -4.31 4.84 3.99
CA SER A 320 -5.42 4.50 4.89
C SER A 320 -5.95 5.80 5.52
N LYS A 321 -6.40 5.77 6.79
CA LYS A 321 -6.75 6.95 7.61
C LYS A 321 -7.71 7.88 6.88
N LYS A 322 -7.27 9.05 6.42
CA LYS A 322 -8.11 10.04 5.70
C LYS A 322 -8.80 9.46 4.47
N MET A 323 -8.22 8.42 3.87
CA MET A 323 -8.79 7.74 2.71
C MET A 323 -9.98 6.84 3.04
N LEU A 324 -10.36 6.71 4.32
CA LEU A 324 -11.44 5.87 4.88
C LEU A 324 -11.21 4.37 4.72
N THR A 325 -10.83 3.92 3.52
CA THR A 325 -10.35 2.58 3.22
C THR A 325 -8.83 2.55 3.22
N GLY A 326 -8.24 1.36 3.38
CA GLY A 326 -6.83 1.14 3.14
C GLY A 326 -6.58 0.72 1.69
N GLY A 327 -5.32 0.69 1.30
CA GLY A 327 -4.90 0.10 0.04
C GLY A 327 -3.50 0.50 -0.34
N PHE A 328 -3.08 0.07 -1.52
CA PHE A 328 -1.86 0.54 -2.12
C PHE A 328 -2.01 0.67 -3.63
N TYR A 329 -1.46 1.76 -4.16
CA TYR A 329 -1.17 1.90 -5.58
C TYR A 329 0.14 1.21 -5.89
N HIS A 330 0.27 0.68 -7.10
CA HIS A 330 1.52 0.10 -7.55
C HIS A 330 1.68 0.23 -9.06
N LYS A 331 2.93 0.14 -9.52
CA LYS A 331 3.22 0.01 -10.95
C LYS A 331 2.73 -1.33 -11.49
N ASP A 332 2.48 -1.35 -12.80
CA ASP A 332 2.05 -2.55 -13.53
C ASP A 332 3.00 -3.75 -13.33
N GLU A 333 4.31 -3.50 -13.20
CA GLU A 333 5.31 -4.55 -13.02
C GLU A 333 5.21 -5.30 -11.68
N LEU A 334 4.60 -4.69 -10.66
CA LEU A 334 4.35 -5.32 -9.35
C LEU A 334 3.00 -6.04 -9.28
N GLN A 335 2.22 -6.03 -10.36
CA GLN A 335 1.01 -6.82 -10.45
C GLN A 335 1.38 -8.31 -10.33
N ALA A 336 0.77 -9.01 -9.37
CA ALA A 336 0.89 -10.46 -9.30
C ALA A 336 0.33 -11.10 -10.59
N ASP A 337 1.08 -12.04 -11.16
CA ASP A 337 0.69 -12.77 -12.35
C ASP A 337 -0.68 -13.43 -12.13
N LYS A 338 -1.61 -13.24 -13.07
CA LYS A 338 -2.99 -13.77 -12.95
C LYS A 338 -3.05 -15.29 -13.06
N TYR A 339 -2.11 -15.90 -13.78
CA TYR A 339 -2.06 -17.35 -14.03
C TYR A 339 -0.62 -17.89 -13.89
N PRO A 340 0.02 -17.78 -12.71
CA PRO A 340 1.45 -18.05 -12.55
C PRO A 340 1.82 -19.53 -12.78
N ASN A 341 0.86 -20.44 -12.62
CA ASN A 341 1.05 -21.87 -12.85
C ASN A 341 0.78 -22.29 -14.30
N LEU A 342 0.31 -21.36 -15.13
CA LEU A 342 -0.12 -21.64 -16.51
C LEU A 342 0.70 -20.86 -17.52
N LEU A 343 1.01 -19.60 -17.22
CA LEU A 343 1.71 -18.66 -18.10
C LEU A 343 3.07 -18.29 -17.51
N SER A 344 4.09 -18.23 -18.37
CA SER A 344 5.44 -17.80 -18.02
C SER A 344 6.14 -17.11 -19.20
N SER A 345 7.24 -16.42 -18.93
CA SER A 345 8.15 -15.92 -19.97
C SER A 345 7.48 -15.04 -21.04
N ALA A 346 6.52 -14.20 -20.67
CA ALA A 346 5.90 -13.24 -21.57
C ALA A 346 6.98 -12.29 -22.15
N ARG A 347 7.02 -12.15 -23.47
CA ARG A 347 8.09 -11.43 -24.19
C ARG A 347 7.62 -10.85 -25.51
N GLY A 348 8.22 -9.76 -25.96
CA GLY A 348 7.95 -9.20 -27.28
C GLY A 348 8.49 -7.80 -27.54
N GLN A 349 8.40 -7.38 -28.80
CA GLN A 349 8.68 -6.02 -29.26
C GLN A 349 7.60 -5.59 -30.28
N GLY A 350 6.92 -4.48 -30.01
CA GLY A 350 5.72 -4.09 -30.78
C GLY A 350 4.64 -5.17 -30.68
N THR A 351 4.05 -5.58 -31.80
CA THR A 351 3.07 -6.68 -31.85
C THR A 351 3.71 -8.06 -32.00
N PHE A 352 5.04 -8.15 -32.08
CA PHE A 352 5.77 -9.40 -32.23
C PHE A 352 6.03 -10.04 -30.86
N CYS A 353 4.99 -10.66 -30.29
CA CYS A 353 5.00 -11.15 -28.91
C CYS A 353 4.89 -12.68 -28.82
N ALA A 354 5.26 -13.24 -27.67
CA ALA A 354 5.06 -14.64 -27.32
C ALA A 354 4.93 -14.83 -25.81
N ILE A 355 4.34 -15.94 -25.39
CA ILE A 355 4.23 -16.36 -23.99
C ILE A 355 4.35 -17.89 -23.92
N ASP A 356 4.99 -18.40 -22.86
CA ASP A 356 5.11 -19.83 -22.63
C ASP A 356 3.94 -20.32 -21.78
N ILE A 357 3.46 -21.51 -22.11
CA ILE A 357 2.42 -22.25 -21.37
C ILE A 357 3.11 -23.37 -20.58
N ARG A 358 2.53 -23.76 -19.44
CA ARG A 358 3.04 -24.83 -18.56
C ARG A 358 3.58 -26.04 -19.33
N ASP A 359 2.79 -26.59 -20.24
CA ASP A 359 3.08 -27.78 -21.03
C ASP A 359 2.45 -27.72 -22.44
N ASP A 360 2.89 -28.59 -23.33
CA ASP A 360 2.50 -28.62 -24.74
C ASP A 360 1.02 -29.02 -24.94
N ALA A 361 0.52 -29.96 -24.13
CA ALA A 361 -0.88 -30.38 -24.14
C ALA A 361 -1.81 -29.22 -23.79
N THR A 362 -1.51 -28.48 -22.73
CA THR A 362 -2.25 -27.30 -22.30
C THR A 362 -2.14 -26.19 -23.34
N ARG A 363 -0.96 -25.96 -23.92
CA ARG A 363 -0.76 -25.01 -25.02
C ARG A 363 -1.68 -25.32 -26.20
N ASN A 364 -1.72 -26.58 -26.62
CA ASN A 364 -2.55 -27.02 -27.74
C ASN A 364 -4.05 -26.87 -27.43
N SER A 365 -4.47 -27.21 -26.21
CA SER A 365 -5.85 -27.01 -25.73
C SER A 365 -6.26 -25.53 -25.77
N ILE A 366 -5.41 -24.63 -25.26
CA ILE A 366 -5.65 -23.19 -25.29
C ILE A 366 -5.79 -22.67 -26.72
N ILE A 367 -4.90 -23.07 -27.63
CA ILE A 367 -4.98 -22.66 -29.05
C ILE A 367 -6.30 -23.12 -29.68
N LEU A 368 -6.69 -24.37 -29.45
CA LEU A 368 -7.92 -24.93 -30.02
C LEU A 368 -9.16 -24.21 -29.48
N LYS A 369 -9.25 -24.01 -28.15
CA LYS A 369 -10.37 -23.31 -27.53
C LYS A 369 -10.43 -21.83 -27.92
N ALA A 370 -9.30 -21.15 -28.03
CA ALA A 370 -9.26 -19.78 -28.54
C ALA A 370 -9.77 -19.72 -29.99
N ARG A 371 -9.37 -20.67 -30.83
CA ARG A 371 -9.85 -20.78 -32.22
C ARG A 371 -11.36 -21.01 -32.26
N ASP A 372 -11.89 -21.89 -31.41
CA ASP A 372 -13.32 -22.18 -31.34
C ASP A 372 -14.14 -20.98 -30.82
N LYS A 373 -13.50 -20.08 -30.05
CA LYS A 373 -14.03 -18.76 -29.66
C LYS A 373 -13.69 -17.62 -30.65
N GLY A 374 -13.21 -17.95 -31.85
CA GLY A 374 -13.00 -16.97 -32.93
C GLY A 374 -11.66 -16.25 -32.95
N VAL A 375 -10.68 -16.68 -32.15
CA VAL A 375 -9.33 -16.09 -32.10
C VAL A 375 -8.29 -17.11 -32.57
N LEU A 376 -7.62 -16.82 -33.69
CA LEU A 376 -6.56 -17.68 -34.20
C LEU A 376 -5.22 -17.35 -33.53
N LEU A 377 -4.60 -18.36 -32.91
CA LEU A 377 -3.29 -18.26 -32.26
C LEU A 377 -2.29 -19.21 -32.90
N GLY A 378 -1.01 -18.82 -32.92
CA GLY A 378 0.07 -19.66 -33.40
C GLY A 378 0.85 -20.30 -32.26
N GLY A 379 1.18 -21.58 -32.37
CA GLY A 379 2.19 -22.21 -31.53
C GLY A 379 3.60 -21.96 -32.06
N CYS A 380 4.60 -21.96 -31.19
CA CYS A 380 6.00 -22.11 -31.56
C CYS A 380 6.80 -22.76 -30.43
N GLY A 381 7.90 -23.44 -30.79
CA GLY A 381 8.63 -24.27 -29.85
C GLY A 381 7.73 -25.31 -29.17
N ASP A 382 8.24 -25.88 -28.09
CA ASP A 382 7.57 -26.98 -27.40
C ASP A 382 6.27 -26.52 -26.73
N ARG A 383 6.28 -25.34 -26.09
CA ARG A 383 5.18 -24.89 -25.23
C ARG A 383 4.78 -23.42 -25.35
N SER A 384 5.21 -22.69 -26.38
CA SER A 384 4.87 -21.26 -26.52
C SER A 384 3.66 -20.99 -27.43
N ILE A 385 2.94 -19.92 -27.12
CA ILE A 385 1.98 -19.24 -28.01
C ILE A 385 2.63 -17.94 -28.51
N ARG A 386 2.47 -17.62 -29.80
CA ARG A 386 3.01 -16.40 -30.44
C ARG A 386 1.91 -15.57 -31.10
N PHE A 387 2.12 -14.26 -31.12
CA PHE A 387 1.18 -13.27 -31.65
C PHE A 387 1.82 -12.58 -32.86
N ARG A 388 1.21 -12.72 -34.04
CA ARG A 388 1.71 -12.13 -35.31
C ARG A 388 0.57 -11.45 -36.06
N PRO A 389 -0.04 -10.39 -35.49
CA PRO A 389 -1.16 -9.72 -36.13
C PRO A 389 -0.70 -8.88 -37.33
N ALA A 390 -1.64 -8.54 -38.22
CA ALA A 390 -1.40 -7.62 -39.33
C ALA A 390 -1.13 -6.19 -38.81
N LEU A 391 -0.49 -5.35 -39.64
CA LEU A 391 -0.16 -3.96 -39.28
C LEU A 391 -1.38 -3.05 -39.07
N VAL A 392 -2.58 -3.51 -39.46
CA VAL A 392 -3.86 -2.82 -39.20
C VAL A 392 -4.50 -3.21 -37.87
N PHE A 393 -3.83 -4.06 -37.07
CA PHE A 393 -4.26 -4.40 -35.72
C PHE A 393 -4.14 -3.18 -34.81
N LYS A 394 -5.18 -2.96 -33.98
CA LYS A 394 -5.38 -1.76 -33.17
C LYS A 394 -5.71 -2.14 -31.74
N GLU A 395 -5.70 -1.16 -30.85
CA GLU A 395 -5.99 -1.33 -29.43
C GLU A 395 -7.32 -2.05 -29.14
N HIS A 396 -8.42 -1.71 -29.81
CA HIS A 396 -9.69 -2.44 -29.61
C HIS A 396 -9.60 -3.93 -29.97
N HIS A 397 -8.73 -4.32 -30.92
CA HIS A 397 -8.46 -5.73 -31.22
C HIS A 397 -7.66 -6.41 -30.11
N VAL A 398 -6.77 -5.69 -29.42
CA VAL A 398 -6.07 -6.19 -28.23
C VAL A 398 -7.10 -6.54 -27.15
N HIS A 399 -8.05 -5.65 -26.87
CA HIS A 399 -9.09 -5.91 -25.87
C HIS A 399 -9.99 -7.09 -26.24
N MET A 400 -10.44 -7.18 -27.49
CA MET A 400 -11.20 -8.34 -27.98
C MET A 400 -10.43 -9.64 -27.79
N PHE A 401 -9.15 -9.66 -28.18
CA PHE A 401 -8.26 -10.81 -27.99
C PHE A 401 -8.12 -11.17 -26.50
N LEU A 402 -7.80 -10.20 -25.65
CA LEU A 402 -7.53 -10.43 -24.23
C LEU A 402 -8.77 -10.93 -23.48
N ASN A 403 -9.97 -10.49 -23.86
CA ASN A 403 -11.22 -11.00 -23.28
C ASN A 403 -11.38 -12.50 -23.59
N VAL A 404 -11.30 -12.88 -24.87
CA VAL A 404 -11.40 -14.30 -25.27
C VAL A 404 -10.28 -15.13 -24.66
N PHE A 405 -9.05 -14.62 -24.67
CA PHE A 405 -7.90 -15.33 -24.14
C PHE A 405 -8.02 -15.52 -22.62
N SER A 406 -8.48 -14.51 -21.88
CA SER A 406 -8.73 -14.62 -20.44
C SER A 406 -9.81 -15.67 -20.12
N ASP A 407 -10.90 -15.73 -20.90
CA ASP A 407 -11.95 -16.73 -20.71
C ASP A 407 -11.42 -18.15 -20.94
N VAL A 408 -10.60 -18.35 -21.98
CA VAL A 408 -9.98 -19.66 -22.26
C VAL A 408 -9.00 -20.05 -21.15
N LEU A 409 -8.18 -19.11 -20.67
CA LEU A 409 -7.22 -19.38 -19.59
C LEU A 409 -7.91 -19.76 -18.29
N ALA A 410 -9.06 -19.15 -17.97
CA ALA A 410 -9.85 -19.47 -16.78
C ALA A 410 -10.33 -20.93 -16.74
N GLU A 411 -10.50 -21.58 -17.90
CA GLU A 411 -10.88 -23.00 -17.98
C GLU A 411 -9.74 -23.98 -17.70
N HIS A 412 -8.50 -23.49 -17.51
CA HIS A 412 -7.29 -24.31 -17.30
C HIS A 412 -6.58 -24.01 -15.97
N ASN A 413 -7.20 -23.16 -15.14
CA ASN A 413 -6.64 -22.73 -13.87
C ASN A 413 -7.11 -23.59 -12.70
#